data_AF-A0A3B9A2X1-F1
#
_entry.id   AF-A0A3B9A2X1-F1
#
_cell.length_a   1.000
_cell.length_b   1.000
_cell.length_c   1.000
_cell.angle_alpha   90.00
_cell.angle_beta   90.00
_cell.angle_gamma   90.00
#
_symmetry.space_group_name_H-M   'P 1'
#
loop_
_entity.id
_entity.type
_entity.pdbx_description
1 polymer ?
#
loop_
_entity_poly.entity_id
_entity_poly.type
_entity_poly.pdbx_seq_one_letter_code
_entity_poly.pdbx_strand_id
1 'polypeptide(L)'
;QDPAAVFDQLKQYLVEKAPKTVRWELIQMSYGGASISDIHHPATQALAKAFESVWSKPPVYKREGGSIPVVGNMQRILGVESVLTGFGLSDDNIHAPNEKLHLPTWYKGIETLIHFFYNYGE
;
A
#
# COMPACT_ATOMS: atom_id res chain seq x y z
N GLN A 1 -6.59 11.05 -8.83
CA GLN A 1 -7.18 12.23 -8.17
C GLN A 1 -6.04 13.09 -7.63
N ASP A 2 -6.20 14.40 -7.59
CA ASP A 2 -5.31 15.30 -6.86
C ASP A 2 -5.86 15.53 -5.45
N PRO A 3 -5.15 15.13 -4.38
CA PRO A 3 -5.62 15.30 -3.01
C PRO A 3 -5.95 16.75 -2.63
N ALA A 4 -5.21 17.74 -3.17
CA ALA A 4 -5.46 19.14 -2.86
C ALA A 4 -6.81 19.60 -3.47
N ALA A 5 -7.04 19.29 -4.74
CA ALA A 5 -8.30 19.59 -5.41
C ALA A 5 -9.50 18.92 -4.73
N VAL A 6 -9.35 17.68 -4.23
CA VAL A 6 -10.42 16.98 -3.50
C VAL A 6 -10.76 17.68 -2.18
N PHE A 7 -9.75 18.16 -1.45
CA PHE A 7 -9.98 18.92 -0.22
C PHE A 7 -10.74 20.22 -0.50
N ASP A 8 -10.34 20.96 -1.54
CA ASP A 8 -10.99 22.21 -1.93
C ASP A 8 -12.44 21.99 -2.36
N GLN A 9 -12.71 20.91 -3.10
CA GLN A 9 -14.08 20.52 -3.48
C GLN A 9 -14.95 20.20 -2.25
N LEU A 10 -14.41 19.47 -1.27
CA LEU A 10 -15.13 19.20 -0.02
C LEU A 10 -15.40 20.49 0.76
N LYS A 11 -14.40 21.37 0.86
CA LYS A 11 -14.55 22.68 1.52
C LYS A 11 -15.64 23.51 0.85
N GLN A 12 -15.63 23.61 -0.47
CA GLN A 12 -16.65 24.32 -1.23
C GLN A 12 -18.05 23.75 -0.97
N TYR A 13 -18.18 22.41 -1.01
CA TYR A 13 -19.43 21.75 -0.71
C TYR A 13 -19.97 22.10 0.68
N LEU A 14 -19.10 22.10 1.71
CA LEU A 14 -19.50 22.46 3.08
C LEU A 14 -19.92 23.93 3.18
N VAL A 15 -19.24 24.86 2.51
CA VAL A 15 -19.64 26.28 2.46
C VAL A 15 -21.04 26.45 1.86
N GLU A 16 -21.34 25.70 0.80
CA GLU A 16 -22.61 25.82 0.08
C GLU A 16 -23.78 25.11 0.79
N LYS A 17 -23.50 24.01 1.50
CA LYS A 17 -24.55 23.09 2.00
C LYS A 17 -24.69 23.04 3.51
N ALA A 18 -23.70 23.47 4.29
CA ALA A 18 -23.81 23.44 5.75
C ALA A 18 -24.97 24.35 6.23
N PRO A 19 -25.90 23.83 7.04
CA PRO A 19 -26.97 24.66 7.60
C PRO A 19 -26.40 25.80 8.44
N LYS A 20 -27.01 26.98 8.36
CA LYS A 20 -26.62 28.17 9.15
C LYS A 20 -26.71 27.96 10.67
N THR A 21 -27.38 26.89 11.11
CA THR A 21 -27.54 26.51 12.52
C THR A 21 -26.38 25.70 13.09
N VAL A 22 -25.40 25.28 12.27
CA VAL A 22 -24.23 24.50 12.70
C VAL A 22 -22.95 25.32 12.54
N ARG A 23 -22.07 25.25 13.54
CA ARG A 23 -20.67 25.70 13.42
C ARG A 23 -19.81 24.52 13.04
N TRP A 24 -18.98 24.67 12.01
CA TRP A 24 -18.08 23.63 11.55
C TRP A 24 -16.68 24.18 11.28
N GLU A 25 -15.71 23.29 11.31
CA GLU A 25 -14.31 23.51 10.91
C GLU A 25 -13.88 22.29 10.09
N LEU A 26 -13.17 22.52 9.00
CA LEU A 26 -12.58 21.45 8.19
C LEU A 26 -11.07 21.46 8.38
N ILE A 27 -10.55 20.40 9.02
CA ILE A 27 -9.12 20.22 9.31
C ILE A 27 -8.55 19.15 8.38
N GLN A 28 -7.52 19.49 7.61
CA GLN A 28 -6.81 18.52 6.80
C GLN A 28 -5.78 17.78 7.66
N MET A 29 -6.10 16.55 8.09
CA MET A 29 -5.20 15.76 8.95
C MET A 29 -4.13 15.01 8.16
N SER A 30 -4.48 14.49 6.98
CA SER A 30 -3.59 13.67 6.15
C SER A 30 -3.95 13.84 4.68
N TYR A 31 -2.95 13.67 3.82
CA TYR A 31 -3.14 13.52 2.39
C TYR A 31 -2.06 12.60 1.81
N GLY A 32 -2.38 11.95 0.69
CA GLY A 32 -1.45 11.11 -0.03
C GLY A 32 -1.96 10.89 -1.44
N GLY A 33 -1.06 11.00 -2.42
CA GLY A 33 -1.37 10.60 -3.79
C GLY A 33 -1.38 9.07 -3.91
N ALA A 34 -2.10 8.56 -4.90
CA ALA A 34 -1.93 7.17 -5.31
C ALA A 34 -0.51 6.94 -5.85
N SER A 35 0.02 5.75 -5.62
CA SER A 35 1.30 5.30 -6.16
C SER A 35 1.11 4.03 -6.99
N ILE A 36 1.87 3.90 -8.07
CA ILE A 36 1.96 2.68 -8.87
C ILE A 36 3.42 2.30 -8.96
N SER A 37 3.73 1.08 -8.52
CA SER A 37 5.06 0.52 -8.62
C SER A 37 5.25 -0.20 -9.93
N ASP A 38 6.46 -0.11 -10.49
CA ASP A 38 6.82 -0.82 -11.71
C ASP A 38 6.97 -2.32 -11.45
N ILE A 39 6.12 -3.11 -12.09
CA ILE A 39 6.17 -4.57 -11.99
C ILE A 39 7.40 -5.15 -12.69
N HIS A 40 7.97 -4.45 -13.67
CA HIS A 40 9.14 -4.89 -14.42
C HIS A 40 10.46 -4.53 -13.74
N HIS A 41 10.43 -3.77 -12.64
CA HIS A 41 11.61 -3.44 -11.87
C HIS A 41 12.34 -4.72 -11.41
N PRO A 42 13.69 -4.79 -11.50
CA PRO A 42 14.44 -6.01 -11.14
C PRO A 42 14.11 -6.54 -9.75
N ALA A 43 13.97 -5.66 -8.76
CA ALA A 43 13.58 -6.05 -7.40
C ALA A 43 12.17 -6.67 -7.34
N THR A 44 11.21 -6.16 -8.11
CA THR A 44 9.86 -6.73 -8.19
C THR A 44 9.88 -8.12 -8.82
N GLN A 45 10.67 -8.30 -9.89
CA GLN A 45 10.86 -9.61 -10.53
C GLN A 45 11.57 -10.61 -9.62
N ALA A 46 12.58 -10.17 -8.86
CA ALA A 46 13.28 -11.00 -7.88
C ALA A 46 12.34 -11.50 -6.77
N LEU A 47 11.46 -10.64 -6.27
CA LEU A 47 10.45 -11.01 -5.29
C LEU A 47 9.41 -11.97 -5.89
N ALA A 48 8.99 -11.77 -7.14
CA ALA A 48 8.03 -12.66 -7.79
C ALA A 48 8.58 -14.09 -7.92
N LYS A 49 9.85 -14.24 -8.28
CA LYS A 49 10.56 -15.54 -8.30
C LYS A 49 10.69 -16.16 -6.91
N ALA A 50 10.89 -15.34 -5.87
CA ALA A 50 10.94 -15.81 -4.49
C ALA A 50 9.60 -16.39 -4.03
N PHE A 51 8.48 -15.73 -4.37
CA PHE A 51 7.14 -16.29 -4.15
C PHE A 51 6.95 -17.60 -4.90
N GLU A 52 7.35 -17.69 -6.17
CA GLU A 52 7.20 -18.92 -6.93
C GLU A 52 7.99 -20.09 -6.32
N SER A 53 9.17 -19.83 -5.77
CA SER A 53 10.00 -20.84 -5.11
C SER A 53 9.34 -21.42 -3.85
N VAL A 54 8.72 -20.57 -3.02
CA VAL A 54 8.16 -20.96 -1.71
C VAL A 54 6.70 -21.47 -1.79
N TRP A 55 5.93 -21.01 -2.79
CA TRP A 55 4.53 -21.41 -2.99
C TRP A 55 4.31 -22.34 -4.18
N SER A 56 5.36 -22.61 -4.97
CA SER A 56 5.30 -23.44 -6.19
C SER A 56 4.27 -22.94 -7.21
N LYS A 57 3.95 -21.64 -7.17
CA LYS A 57 3.01 -20.94 -8.06
C LYS A 57 3.44 -19.48 -8.22
N PRO A 58 3.29 -18.91 -9.42
CA PRO A 58 3.57 -17.50 -9.64
C PRO A 58 2.60 -16.63 -8.81
N PRO A 59 3.07 -15.51 -8.22
CA PRO A 59 2.20 -14.57 -7.55
C PRO A 59 1.36 -13.79 -8.56
N VAL A 60 0.28 -13.17 -8.07
CA VAL A 60 -0.52 -12.22 -8.84
C VAL A 60 -0.09 -10.79 -8.52
N TYR A 61 0.05 -9.96 -9.54
CA TYR A 61 0.20 -8.52 -9.36
C TYR A 61 -1.18 -7.93 -9.13
N LYS A 62 -1.35 -7.28 -7.97
CA LYS A 62 -2.61 -6.61 -7.62
C LYS A 62 -2.37 -5.18 -7.19
N ARG A 63 -3.44 -4.39 -7.25
CA ARG A 63 -3.53 -3.08 -6.60
C ARG A 63 -4.28 -3.25 -5.28
N GLU A 64 -4.04 -2.33 -4.37
CA GLU A 64 -4.68 -2.31 -3.05
C GLU A 64 -5.42 -1.00 -2.81
N GLY A 65 -6.50 -1.08 -2.02
CA GLY A 65 -7.27 0.09 -1.59
C GLY A 65 -6.68 0.79 -0.36
N GLY A 66 -5.77 0.13 0.35
CA GLY A 66 -5.01 0.72 1.45
C GLY A 66 -4.06 1.83 1.00
N SER A 67 -3.56 2.63 1.94
CA SER A 67 -2.69 3.77 1.65
C SER A 67 -1.36 3.66 2.40
N ILE A 68 -0.25 3.74 1.66
CA ILE A 68 1.12 3.83 2.20
C ILE A 68 1.80 5.06 1.55
N PRO A 69 1.53 6.30 2.01
CA PRO A 69 1.92 7.52 1.31
C PRO A 69 3.43 7.66 1.06
N VAL A 70 4.25 7.05 1.92
CA VAL A 70 5.71 7.09 1.78
C VAL A 70 6.18 6.46 0.46
N VAL A 71 5.47 5.48 -0.11
CA VAL A 71 5.83 4.84 -1.39
C VAL A 71 5.89 5.88 -2.53
N GLY A 72 4.80 6.63 -2.70
CA GLY A 72 4.76 7.70 -3.71
C GLY A 72 5.73 8.84 -3.41
N ASN A 73 6.06 9.08 -2.14
CA ASN A 73 7.05 10.07 -1.75
C ASN A 73 8.47 9.63 -2.10
N MET A 74 8.84 8.38 -1.84
CA MET A 74 10.15 7.82 -2.23
C MET A 74 10.35 7.93 -3.75
N GLN A 75 9.33 7.56 -4.52
CA GLN A 75 9.38 7.64 -5.99
C GLN A 75 9.54 9.09 -6.49
N ARG A 76 8.76 10.04 -5.95
CA ARG A 76 8.78 11.44 -6.40
C ARG A 76 10.00 12.22 -5.93
N ILE A 77 10.43 12.00 -4.68
CA ILE A 77 11.46 12.82 -4.02
C ILE A 77 12.84 12.23 -4.27
N LEU A 78 12.99 10.90 -4.15
CA LEU A 78 14.28 10.23 -4.27
C LEU A 78 14.48 9.56 -5.63
N GLY A 79 13.42 9.41 -6.44
CA GLY A 79 13.51 8.72 -7.73
C GLY A 79 13.70 7.21 -7.59
N VAL A 80 13.42 6.64 -6.42
CA VAL A 80 13.60 5.20 -6.15
C VAL A 80 12.27 4.46 -6.19
N GLU A 81 12.30 3.24 -6.75
CA GLU A 81 11.13 2.38 -6.80
C GLU A 81 10.95 1.61 -5.48
N SER A 82 9.71 1.30 -5.12
CA SER A 82 9.40 0.48 -3.93
C SER A 82 8.84 -0.86 -4.36
N VAL A 83 9.29 -1.94 -3.73
CA VAL A 83 8.64 -3.25 -3.87
C VAL A 83 7.62 -3.39 -2.75
N LEU A 84 6.34 -3.35 -3.10
CA LEU A 84 5.25 -3.56 -2.15
C LEU A 84 4.92 -5.04 -2.04
N THR A 85 4.97 -5.57 -0.82
CA THR A 85 4.66 -6.95 -0.51
C THR A 85 4.03 -7.09 0.87
N GLY A 86 3.40 -8.23 1.11
CA GLY A 86 2.81 -8.58 2.38
C GLY A 86 2.34 -10.03 2.38
N PHE A 87 2.23 -10.60 3.57
CA PHE A 87 1.86 -12.01 3.79
C PHE A 87 0.51 -12.15 4.50
N GLY A 88 -0.27 -11.07 4.53
CA GLY A 88 -1.59 -11.04 5.14
C GLY A 88 -2.63 -11.79 4.30
N LEU A 89 -3.59 -12.40 4.98
CA LEU A 89 -4.77 -13.02 4.40
C LEU A 89 -5.96 -12.05 4.45
N SER A 90 -6.97 -12.31 3.61
CA SER A 90 -8.16 -11.47 3.52
C SER A 90 -8.98 -11.41 4.82
N ASP A 91 -8.79 -12.38 5.71
CA ASP A 91 -9.49 -12.50 6.99
C ASP A 91 -8.60 -12.10 8.19
N ASP A 92 -7.45 -11.46 7.97
CA ASP A 92 -6.56 -11.02 9.05
C ASP A 92 -7.09 -9.84 9.85
N ASN A 93 -8.19 -9.21 9.41
CA ASN A 93 -8.90 -8.17 10.15
C ASN A 93 -8.01 -6.98 10.54
N ILE A 94 -7.14 -6.54 9.62
CA ILE A 94 -6.30 -5.35 9.82
C ILE A 94 -7.17 -4.17 10.24
N HIS A 95 -6.87 -3.57 11.40
CA HIS A 95 -7.62 -2.48 12.03
C HIS A 95 -9.01 -2.85 12.59
N ALA A 96 -9.28 -4.14 12.79
CA ALA A 96 -10.54 -4.63 13.35
C ALA A 96 -10.30 -5.56 14.54
N PRO A 97 -11.32 -5.81 15.40
CA PRO A 97 -11.21 -6.77 16.48
C PRO A 97 -10.79 -8.15 16.00
N ASN A 98 -10.05 -8.87 16.85
CA ASN A 98 -9.48 -10.18 16.52
C ASN A 98 -8.59 -10.15 15.27
N GLU A 99 -7.85 -9.06 15.08
CA GLU A 99 -6.71 -9.00 14.15
C GLU A 99 -5.76 -10.17 14.45
N LYS A 100 -5.36 -10.89 13.40
CA LYS A 100 -4.56 -12.11 13.57
C LYS A 100 -3.49 -12.23 12.51
N LEU A 101 -2.56 -13.14 12.78
CA LEU A 101 -1.53 -13.56 11.85
C LEU A 101 -1.59 -15.09 11.68
N HIS A 102 -1.70 -15.56 10.44
CA HIS A 102 -1.65 -16.99 10.16
C HIS A 102 -0.20 -17.50 10.15
N LEU A 103 0.19 -18.23 11.20
CA LEU A 103 1.58 -18.68 11.41
C LEU A 103 2.19 -19.45 10.22
N PRO A 104 1.48 -20.38 9.55
CA PRO A 104 2.03 -21.01 8.34
C PRO A 104 2.36 -20.01 7.22
N THR A 105 1.53 -18.99 7.01
CA THR A 105 1.79 -17.93 6.02
C THR A 105 2.96 -17.05 6.47
N TRP A 106 3.06 -16.76 7.77
CA TRP A 106 4.17 -16.00 8.35
C TRP A 106 5.53 -16.68 8.11
N TYR A 107 5.65 -17.98 8.39
CA TYR A 107 6.89 -18.71 8.17
C TYR A 107 7.28 -18.79 6.68
N LYS A 108 6.32 -19.04 5.80
CA LYS A 108 6.56 -18.95 4.35
C LYS A 108 6.98 -17.54 3.94
N GLY A 109 6.41 -16.50 4.56
CA GLY A 109 6.81 -15.12 4.32
C GLY A 109 8.27 -14.85 4.66
N ILE A 110 8.75 -15.36 5.79
CA ILE A 110 10.18 -15.30 6.16
C ILE A 110 11.03 -15.98 5.08
N GLU A 111 10.68 -17.20 4.68
CA GLU A 111 11.38 -17.94 3.63
C GLU A 111 11.42 -17.17 2.30
N THR A 112 10.32 -16.49 1.95
CA THR A 112 10.24 -15.63 0.75
C THR A 112 11.24 -14.50 0.80
N LEU A 113 11.33 -13.81 1.93
CA LEU A 113 12.21 -12.66 2.06
C LEU A 113 13.68 -13.11 1.99
N ILE A 114 14.00 -14.29 2.54
CA ILE A 114 15.32 -14.91 2.37
C ILE A 114 15.60 -15.10 0.88
N HIS A 115 14.72 -15.80 0.15
CA HIS A 115 14.87 -16.00 -1.30
C HIS A 115 14.95 -14.68 -2.08
N PHE A 116 14.15 -13.68 -1.71
CA PHE A 116 14.15 -12.37 -2.36
C PHE A 116 15.52 -11.68 -2.24
N PHE A 117 16.11 -11.65 -1.04
CA PHE A 117 17.42 -11.03 -0.85
C PHE A 117 18.53 -11.76 -1.59
N TYR A 118 18.48 -13.10 -1.69
CA TYR A 118 19.40 -13.85 -2.56
C TYR A 118 19.18 -13.51 -4.04
N ASN A 119 17.93 -13.60 -4.53
CA ASN A 119 17.58 -13.35 -5.93
C ASN A 119 17.91 -11.93 -6.41
N TYR A 120 17.93 -10.94 -5.52
CA TYR A 120 18.21 -9.54 -5.86
C TYR A 120 19.67 -9.13 -5.62
N GLY A 121 20.37 -9.85 -4.72
CA GLY A 121 21.78 -9.62 -4.43
C GLY A 121 22.73 -10.23 -5.46
N GLU A 122 22.27 -11.23 -6.22
CA GLU A 122 22.96 -11.78 -7.41
C GLU A 122 22.74 -10.92 -8.66
#